data_AF-A0A6A5VV58-F1
#
_entry.id   AF-A0A6A5VV58-F1
#
_cell.length_a   1.000
_cell.length_b   1.000
_cell.length_c   1.000
_cell.angle_alpha   90.00
_cell.angle_beta   90.00
_cell.angle_gamma   90.00
#
_symmetry.space_group_name_H-M   'P 1'
#
loop_
_entity.id
_entity.type
_entity.pdbx_description
1 polymer ?
#
loop_
_entity_poly.entity_id
_entity_poly.type
_entity_poly.pdbx_seq_one_letter_code
_entity_poly.pdbx_strand_id
1 'polypeptide(L)'
;MDWLHSISKVKRYYTPLRRAYKIIRAELDSSTSDVVVLQIVVKAVNDTAGLDGLVPTLLVFGAYPQVSINSPLLPSTIRRAKAIQKAIKALQRAVAERAVSNALNTRNRLNINKLLLLPL
;
A
#
# COMPACT_ATOMS: atom_id res chain seq x y z
N MET A 1 16.28 26.79 13.48
CA MET A 1 15.38 25.62 13.27
C MET A 1 13.98 26.18 13.14
N ASP A 2 13.51 26.38 11.92
CA ASP A 2 12.31 27.14 11.64
C ASP A 2 11.05 26.34 11.99
N TRP A 3 10.28 26.83 12.95
CA TRP A 3 9.06 26.21 13.49
C TRP A 3 8.03 25.86 12.39
N LEU A 4 7.93 26.71 11.36
CA LEU A 4 7.11 26.49 10.17
C LEU A 4 7.52 25.25 9.36
N HIS A 5 8.81 24.95 9.31
CA HIS A 5 9.35 23.81 8.57
C HIS A 5 9.00 22.48 9.24
N SER A 6 9.00 22.45 10.57
CA SER A 6 8.61 21.27 11.36
C SER A 6 7.12 20.94 11.21
N ILE A 7 6.25 21.96 11.26
CA ILE A 7 4.80 21.80 11.04
C ILE A 7 4.50 21.30 9.62
N SER A 8 5.25 21.77 8.62
CA SER A 8 5.06 21.37 7.22
C SER A 8 5.31 19.87 7.01
N LYS A 9 6.31 19.29 7.71
CA LYS A 9 6.58 17.84 7.67
C LYS A 9 5.43 17.01 8.22
N VAL A 10 4.86 17.40 9.37
CA VAL A 10 3.70 16.71 9.96
C VAL A 10 2.46 16.83 9.07
N LYS A 11 2.20 18.02 8.51
CA LYS A 11 1.06 18.24 7.60
C LYS A 11 1.13 17.39 6.34
N ARG A 12 2.32 17.15 5.78
CA ARG A 12 2.51 16.26 4.61
C ARG A 12 2.11 14.82 4.89
N TYR A 13 2.21 14.36 6.14
CA TYR A 13 1.78 13.01 6.55
C TYR A 13 0.26 12.86 6.71
N TYR A 14 -0.49 13.96 6.83
CA TYR A 14 -1.95 13.89 6.97
C TYR A 14 -2.64 13.36 5.70
N THR A 15 -2.16 13.76 4.53
CA THR A 15 -2.72 13.33 3.23
C THR A 15 -2.64 11.81 3.01
N PRO A 16 -1.47 11.15 3.12
CA PRO A 16 -1.38 9.69 2.97
C PRO A 16 -2.16 8.97 4.07
N LEU A 17 -2.14 9.46 5.31
CA LEU A 17 -2.91 8.89 6.42
C LEU A 17 -4.43 8.91 6.14
N ARG A 18 -4.96 10.06 5.71
CA ARG A 18 -6.38 10.22 5.37
C ARG A 18 -6.78 9.37 4.16
N ARG A 19 -5.89 9.23 3.17
CA ARG A 19 -6.14 8.38 2.00
C ARG A 19 -6.18 6.90 2.38
N ALA A 20 -5.20 6.44 3.16
CA ALA A 20 -5.15 5.07 3.67
C ALA A 20 -6.38 4.77 4.54
N TYR A 21 -6.80 5.70 5.40
CA TYR A 21 -8.02 5.55 6.21
C TYR A 21 -9.27 5.33 5.35
N LYS A 22 -9.49 6.15 4.32
CA LYS A 22 -10.66 6.01 3.43
C LYS A 22 -10.68 4.66 2.72
N ILE A 23 -9.52 4.20 2.24
CA ILE A 23 -9.38 2.91 1.55
C ILE A 23 -9.69 1.78 2.54
N ILE A 24 -8.99 1.75 3.69
CA ILE A 24 -9.13 0.69 4.69
C ILE A 24 -10.55 0.64 5.26
N ARG A 25 -11.21 1.79 5.45
CA ARG A 25 -12.59 1.84 5.93
C ARG A 25 -13.62 1.37 4.90
N ALA A 26 -13.33 1.49 3.60
CA ALA A 26 -14.17 0.94 2.55
C ALA A 26 -14.02 -0.59 2.42
N GLU A 27 -12.86 -1.13 2.78
CA GLU A 27 -12.53 -2.56 2.67
C GLU A 27 -12.89 -3.38 3.93
N LEU A 28 -13.07 -2.73 5.08
CA LEU A 28 -13.41 -3.38 6.35
C LEU A 28 -14.91 -3.29 6.64
N ASP A 29 -15.43 -4.30 7.34
CA ASP A 29 -16.79 -4.29 7.85
C ASP A 29 -17.06 -3.03 8.67
N SER A 30 -18.25 -2.46 8.52
CA SER A 30 -18.71 -1.27 9.24
C SER A 30 -18.74 -1.45 10.76
N SER A 31 -18.75 -2.69 11.24
CA SER A 31 -18.65 -3.08 12.65
C SER A 31 -17.22 -2.96 13.22
N THR A 32 -16.20 -2.77 12.36
CA THR A 32 -14.81 -2.62 12.80
C THR A 32 -14.60 -1.27 13.47
N SER A 33 -14.27 -1.28 14.76
CA SER A 33 -14.03 -0.06 15.54
C SER A 33 -12.97 0.84 14.91
N ASP A 34 -13.17 2.16 14.99
CA ASP A 34 -12.27 3.17 14.44
C ASP A 34 -10.84 3.06 14.99
N VAL A 35 -10.68 2.61 16.23
CA VAL A 35 -9.36 2.36 16.85
C VAL A 35 -8.59 1.31 16.06
N VAL A 36 -9.24 0.21 15.67
CA VAL A 36 -8.62 -0.87 14.90
C VAL A 36 -8.29 -0.41 13.48
N VAL A 37 -9.19 0.35 12.86
CA VAL A 37 -8.95 0.96 11.55
C VAL A 37 -7.72 1.88 11.61
N LEU A 38 -7.64 2.74 12.62
CA LEU A 38 -6.52 3.67 12.77
C LEU A 38 -5.19 2.94 13.00
N GLN A 39 -5.18 1.86 13.78
CA GLN A 39 -3.98 1.02 13.97
C GLN A 39 -3.48 0.43 12.64
N ILE A 40 -4.39 -0.07 11.81
CA ILE A 40 -4.05 -0.64 10.49
C ILE A 40 -3.52 0.46 9.56
N VAL A 41 -4.17 1.63 9.57
CA VAL A 41 -3.79 2.79 8.75
C VAL A 41 -2.39 3.28 9.10
N VAL A 42 -2.09 3.49 10.38
CA VAL A 42 -0.78 3.94 10.84
C VAL A 42 0.29 2.93 10.46
N LYS A 43 0.03 1.63 10.65
CA LYS A 43 0.96 0.58 10.25
C LYS A 43 1.21 0.58 8.74
N ALA A 44 0.15 0.62 7.94
CA ALA A 44 0.25 0.61 6.48
C ALA A 44 1.04 1.82 5.96
N VAL A 45 0.83 3.01 6.54
CA VAL A 45 1.58 4.22 6.16
C VAL A 45 3.06 4.09 6.54
N ASN A 46 3.38 3.54 7.70
CA ASN A 46 4.77 3.37 8.14
C ASN A 46 5.54 2.30 7.35
N ASP A 47 4.83 1.26 6.88
CA ASP A 47 5.41 0.17 6.10
C ASP A 47 5.43 0.45 4.58
N THR A 48 4.84 1.56 4.13
CA THR A 48 4.81 1.93 2.70
C THR A 48 5.92 2.92 2.37
N ALA A 49 6.62 2.68 1.26
CA ALA A 49 7.60 3.62 0.73
C ALA A 49 6.91 4.93 0.31
N GLY A 50 7.41 6.06 0.79
CA GLY A 50 7.00 7.39 0.32
C GLY A 50 7.48 7.67 -1.11
N LEU A 51 7.24 8.90 -1.59
CA LEU A 51 7.65 9.33 -2.95
C LEU A 51 9.16 9.15 -3.20
N ASP A 52 9.97 9.29 -2.16
CA ASP A 52 11.43 9.14 -2.21
C ASP A 52 11.90 7.68 -2.04
N GLY A 53 10.99 6.71 -2.06
CA GLY A 53 11.30 5.30 -1.83
C GLY A 53 11.61 4.95 -0.36
N LEU A 54 11.61 5.96 0.53
CA LEU A 54 11.91 5.78 1.94
C LEU A 54 10.73 5.17 2.69
N VAL A 55 10.98 4.08 3.42
CA VAL A 55 10.00 3.41 4.27
C VAL A 55 10.26 3.80 5.72
N PRO A 56 9.33 4.51 6.41
CA PRO A 56 9.53 4.94 7.78
C PRO A 56 9.95 3.82 8.75
N THR A 57 9.37 2.62 8.62
CA THR A 57 9.75 1.46 9.42
C THR A 57 11.24 1.09 9.22
N LEU A 58 11.74 1.09 7.98
CA LEU A 58 13.15 0.81 7.70
C LEU A 58 14.06 1.93 8.22
N LEU A 59 13.63 3.18 8.14
CA LEU A 59 14.42 4.32 8.64
C LEU A 59 14.61 4.28 10.16
N VAL A 60 13.57 3.88 10.91
CA VAL A 60 13.61 3.87 12.38
C VAL A 60 14.25 2.60 12.92
N PHE A 61 13.94 1.44 12.34
CA PHE A 61 14.36 0.14 12.87
C PHE A 61 15.52 -0.51 12.10
N GLY A 62 15.89 -0.01 10.92
CA GLY A 62 16.91 -0.62 10.05
C GLY A 62 16.48 -1.94 9.41
N ALA A 63 15.31 -2.47 9.77
CA ALA A 63 14.74 -3.72 9.29
C ALA A 63 13.21 -3.67 9.45
N TYR A 64 12.50 -4.58 8.79
CA TYR A 64 11.09 -4.81 9.10
C TYR A 64 11.01 -5.64 10.39
N PRO A 65 10.44 -5.12 11.49
CA PRO A 65 10.28 -5.90 12.71
C PRO A 65 9.44 -7.14 12.41
N GLN A 66 10.06 -8.31 12.51
CA GLN A 66 9.35 -9.56 12.37
C GLN A 66 8.53 -9.79 13.64
N VAL A 67 7.22 -10.00 13.47
CA VAL A 67 6.38 -10.47 14.58
C VAL A 67 6.73 -11.93 14.81
N SER A 68 7.69 -12.20 15.70
CA SER A 68 8.08 -13.58 16.02
C SER A 68 6.92 -14.29 16.73
N ILE A 69 6.68 -15.55 16.39
CA ILE A 69 5.68 -16.44 17.02
C ILE A 69 5.94 -16.61 18.53
N ASN A 70 7.15 -16.26 19.01
CA ASN A 70 7.61 -16.49 20.37
C ASN A 70 7.21 -15.37 21.35
N SER A 71 6.70 -14.24 20.87
CA SER A 71 5.99 -13.28 21.74
C SER A 71 4.58 -13.80 21.96
N PRO A 72 3.99 -13.78 23.18
CA PRO A 72 2.64 -14.30 23.40
C PRO A 72 1.65 -13.52 22.52
N LEU A 73 1.33 -14.09 21.36
CA LEU A 73 0.47 -13.48 20.39
C LEU A 73 -0.94 -13.54 20.96
N LEU A 74 -1.46 -12.39 21.40
CA LEU A 74 -2.90 -12.27 21.63
C LEU A 74 -3.62 -12.87 20.41
N PRO A 75 -4.66 -13.72 20.57
CA PRO A 75 -5.36 -14.38 19.47
C PRO A 75 -5.82 -13.41 18.34
N SER A 76 -6.04 -12.14 18.69
CA SER A 76 -6.34 -11.05 17.77
C SER A 76 -5.21 -10.76 16.77
N THR A 77 -3.95 -10.93 17.15
CA THR A 77 -2.77 -10.65 16.32
C THR A 77 -2.55 -11.69 15.24
N ILE A 78 -2.77 -12.99 15.54
CA ILE A 78 -2.72 -14.07 14.54
C ILE A 78 -3.82 -13.86 13.50
N ARG A 79 -5.04 -13.55 13.95
CA ARG A 79 -6.18 -13.29 13.06
C ARG A 79 -5.92 -12.08 12.16
N ARG A 80 -5.35 -11.00 12.71
CA ARG A 80 -4.94 -9.81 11.95
C ARG A 80 -3.82 -10.10 10.95
N ALA A 81 -2.78 -10.82 11.35
CA ALA A 81 -1.68 -11.19 10.46
C ALA A 81 -2.17 -12.04 9.27
N LYS A 82 -3.06 -13.01 9.53
CA LYS A 82 -3.69 -13.83 8.50
C LYS A 82 -4.56 -13.01 7.54
N ALA A 83 -5.30 -12.03 8.05
CA ALA A 83 -6.10 -11.11 7.23
C ALA A 83 -5.20 -10.23 6.34
N ILE A 84 -4.13 -9.65 6.91
CA ILE A 84 -3.15 -8.86 6.16
C ILE A 84 -2.49 -9.69 5.06
N GLN A 85 -2.08 -10.93 5.35
CA GLN A 85 -1.48 -11.81 4.35
C GLN A 85 -2.45 -12.15 3.21
N LYS A 86 -3.74 -12.34 3.50
CA LYS A 86 -4.77 -12.54 2.48
C LYS A 86 -4.95 -11.29 1.61
N ALA A 87 -4.99 -10.11 2.20
CA ALA A 87 -5.12 -8.85 1.48
C ALA A 87 -3.93 -8.60 0.54
N ILE A 88 -2.69 -8.83 1.01
CA ILE A 88 -1.47 -8.70 0.19
C ILE A 88 -1.54 -9.64 -1.02
N LYS A 89 -1.93 -10.91 -0.83
CA LYS A 89 -2.06 -11.88 -1.94
C LYS A 89 -3.12 -11.45 -2.95
N ALA A 90 -4.27 -10.96 -2.48
CA ALA A 90 -5.33 -10.47 -3.37
C ALA A 90 -4.87 -9.26 -4.20
N LEU A 91 -4.16 -8.32 -3.57
CA LEU A 91 -3.62 -7.15 -4.26
C LEU A 91 -2.57 -7.54 -5.31
N GLN A 92 -1.64 -8.45 -4.97
CA GLN A 92 -0.65 -8.97 -5.92
C GLN A 92 -1.30 -9.61 -7.14
N ARG A 93 -2.37 -10.39 -6.93
CA ARG A 93 -3.15 -11.00 -8.01
C ARG A 93 -3.79 -9.93 -8.90
N ALA A 94 -4.45 -8.93 -8.32
CA ALA A 94 -5.09 -7.85 -9.08
C ALA A 94 -4.08 -7.04 -9.90
N VAL A 95 -2.90 -6.77 -9.34
CA VAL A 95 -1.81 -6.10 -10.06
C VAL A 95 -1.32 -6.95 -11.24
N ALA A 96 -1.16 -8.25 -11.05
CA ALA A 96 -0.76 -9.17 -12.11
C ALA A 96 -1.79 -9.26 -13.23
N GLU A 97 -3.08 -9.40 -12.89
CA GLU A 97 -4.18 -9.42 -13.87
C GLU A 97 -4.23 -8.13 -14.68
N ARG A 98 -4.05 -6.97 -14.03
CA ARG A 98 -3.99 -5.67 -14.70
C ARG A 98 -2.76 -5.54 -15.60
N ALA A 99 -1.60 -6.03 -15.17
CA ALA A 99 -0.39 -6.02 -15.99
C ALA A 99 -0.56 -6.86 -17.27
N VAL A 100 -1.16 -8.05 -17.16
CA VAL A 100 -1.49 -8.91 -18.31
C VAL A 100 -2.48 -8.22 -19.24
N SER A 101 -3.57 -7.66 -18.70
CA SER A 101 -4.57 -6.94 -19.50
C SER A 101 -3.97 -5.74 -20.24
N ASN A 102 -3.11 -4.96 -19.57
CA ASN A 102 -2.40 -3.85 -20.20
C ASN A 102 -1.47 -4.32 -21.32
N ALA A 103 -0.72 -5.41 -21.12
CA ALA A 103 0.17 -5.96 -22.14
C ALA A 103 -0.60 -6.43 -23.39
N LEU A 104 -1.75 -7.09 -23.21
CA LEU A 104 -2.65 -7.49 -24.30
C LEU A 104 -3.24 -6.28 -25.02
N ASN A 105 -3.71 -5.28 -24.28
CA ASN A 105 -4.26 -4.05 -24.86
C ASN A 105 -3.21 -3.23 -25.63
N THR A 106 -1.96 -3.17 -25.15
CA THR A 106 -0.86 -2.50 -25.86
C THR A 106 -0.54 -3.20 -27.18
N ARG A 107 -0.61 -4.54 -27.23
CA ARG A 107 -0.47 -5.30 -28.50
C ARG A 107 -1.60 -4.98 -29.50
N ASN A 108 -2.85 -4.86 -29.03
CA ASN A 108 -3.98 -4.49 -29.88
C ASN A 108 -4.00 -3.01 -30.29
N ARG A 109 -3.17 -2.17 -29.67
CA ARG A 109 -3.04 -0.75 -29.98
C ARG A 109 -1.98 -0.47 -31.05
N LEU A 110 -1.06 -1.41 -31.29
CA LEU A 110 -0.16 -1.36 -32.44
C LEU A 110 -0.92 -1.83 -33.69
N ASN A 111 -1.65 -0.89 -34.30
CA ASN A 111 -2.33 -1.11 -35.56
C ASN A 111 -1.29 -1.33 -36.68
N ILE A 112 -0.93 -2.60 -36.92
CA ILE A 112 -0.04 -3.06 -37.99
C ILE A 112 -0.45 -2.55 -39.38
N ASN A 113 -1.71 -2.16 -39.59
CA ASN A 113 -2.16 -1.55 -40.84
C ASN A 113 -1.52 -0.17 -41.11
N LYS A 114 -1.06 0.55 -40.07
CA LYS A 114 -0.35 1.83 -40.23
C LYS A 114 1.13 1.65 -40.59
N LEU A 115 1.74 0.50 -40.29
CA LEU A 115 3.15 0.21 -40.62
C LEU A 115 3.32 -0.25 -42.08
N LEU A 116 2.29 -0.86 -42.68
CA LEU A 116 2.29 -1.29 -44.10
C LEU A 116 2.13 -0.15 -45.12
N LEU A 117 1.88 1.08 -44.66
CA LEU A 117 1.65 2.25 -45.53
C LEU A 117 2.82 3.26 -45.53
N LEU A 118 3.95 2.93 -44.90
CA LEU A 118 5.14 3.77 -44.97
C LEU A 118 5.95 3.42 -46.22
N PRO A 119 6.33 4.41 -47.07
CA PRO A 119 7.22 4.15 -48.18
C PRO A 119 8.61 3.78 -47.63
N LEU A 120 9.26 2.81 -48.30
CA LEU A 120 10.64 2.38 -48.06
C LEU A 120 11.64 3.50 -48.36
#